data_AF-A0A9N7QLH4-F1
#
_entry.id   AF-A0A9N7QLH4-F1
#
_cell.length_a   1.000
_cell.length_b   1.000
_cell.length_c   1.000
_cell.angle_alpha   90.00
_cell.angle_beta   90.00
_cell.angle_gamma   90.00
#
_symmetry.space_group_name_H-M   'P 1'
#
loop_
_entity.id
_entity.type
_entity.pdbx_description
1 polymer ?
#
loop_
_entity_poly.entity_id
_entity_poly.type
_entity_poly.pdbx_seq_one_letter_code
_entity_poly.pdbx_strand_id
1 'polypeptide(L)'
;MVRTVEVVGAAVFLITLPIISISGCFVPTQPMPHALRVIAEWNPLSSLALALRKLTIDEPMAPPSAQLPLHHPALSTLIYSIVLTALLAPIAIRAYIRRTSL
;
A
#
# COMPACT_ATOMS: atom_id res chain seq x y z
N MET A 1 -21.70 13.93 15.71
CA MET A 1 -21.20 14.65 14.52
C MET A 1 -21.38 13.75 13.32
N VAL A 2 -22.14 14.19 12.32
CA VAL A 2 -22.63 13.36 11.20
C VAL A 2 -21.45 12.86 10.37
N ARG A 3 -21.08 11.59 10.53
CA ARG A 3 -20.22 10.84 9.60
C ARG A 3 -21.13 10.26 8.53
N THR A 4 -21.55 11.09 7.57
CA THR A 4 -22.32 10.62 6.42
C THR A 4 -21.45 9.69 5.60
N VAL A 5 -22.05 8.67 4.98
CA VAL A 5 -21.36 7.71 4.09
C VAL A 5 -20.56 8.44 3.00
N GLU A 6 -21.09 9.57 2.52
CA GLU A 6 -20.47 10.46 1.55
C GLU A 6 -19.10 11.00 2.00
N VAL A 7 -18.98 11.47 3.24
CA VAL A 7 -17.71 12.01 3.79
C VAL A 7 -16.67 10.90 3.91
N VAL A 8 -17.10 9.69 4.26
CA VAL A 8 -16.20 8.52 4.33
C VAL A 8 -15.72 8.14 2.94
N GLY A 9 -16.61 8.08 1.94
CA GLY A 9 -16.25 7.80 0.55
C GLY A 9 -15.24 8.81 0.00
N ALA A 10 -15.50 10.10 0.18
CA ALA A 10 -14.60 11.16 -0.24
C ALA A 10 -13.23 11.08 0.46
N ALA A 11 -13.20 10.81 1.77
CA ALA A 11 -11.95 10.66 2.52
C ALA A 11 -11.14 9.44 2.04
N VAL A 12 -11.79 8.29 1.80
CA VAL A 12 -11.13 7.10 1.27
C VAL A 12 -10.51 7.38 -0.09
N PHE A 13 -11.23 8.07 -0.98
CA PHE A 13 -10.71 8.47 -2.29
C PHE A 13 -9.48 9.38 -2.16
N LEU A 14 -9.59 10.45 -1.36
CA LEU A 14 -8.50 11.42 -1.15
C LEU A 14 -7.24 10.79 -0.58
N ILE A 15 -7.37 9.75 0.24
CA ILE A 15 -6.23 9.02 0.83
C ILE A 15 -5.68 7.98 -0.17
N THR A 16 -6.56 7.24 -0.85
CA THR A 16 -6.16 6.13 -1.71
C THR A 16 -5.50 6.63 -2.99
N LEU A 17 -5.98 7.73 -3.55
CA LEU A 17 -5.46 8.30 -4.79
C LEU A 17 -3.94 8.59 -4.72
N PRO A 18 -3.41 9.35 -3.75
CA PRO A 18 -1.98 9.60 -3.66
C PRO A 18 -1.18 8.32 -3.38
N ILE A 19 -1.71 7.38 -2.60
CA ILE A 19 -1.05 6.09 -2.32
C ILE A 19 -0.89 5.27 -3.61
N ILE A 20 -1.94 5.18 -4.42
CA ILE A 20 -1.88 4.48 -5.71
C ILE A 20 -0.97 5.22 -6.70
N SER A 21 -1.04 6.54 -6.73
CA SER A 21 -0.29 7.36 -7.68
C SER A 21 1.21 7.40 -7.38
N ILE A 22 1.61 7.45 -6.11
CA ILE A 22 3.01 7.43 -5.67
C ILE A 22 3.43 5.97 -5.40
N SER A 23 3.43 5.16 -6.46
CA SER A 23 3.81 3.75 -6.42
C SER A 23 4.44 3.29 -7.73
N GLY A 24 5.13 2.16 -7.69
CA GLY A 24 5.67 1.47 -8.86
C GLY A 24 4.62 0.76 -9.73
N CYS A 25 3.33 0.89 -9.41
CA CYS A 25 2.24 0.23 -10.13
C CYS A 25 2.00 0.82 -11.53
N PHE A 26 2.11 2.14 -11.68
CA PHE A 26 1.81 2.84 -12.94
C PHE A 26 3.05 3.33 -13.66
N VAL A 27 4.10 3.69 -12.92
CA VAL A 27 5.32 4.28 -13.46
C VAL A 27 6.54 3.62 -12.80
N PRO A 28 7.61 3.33 -13.54
CA PRO A 28 8.87 2.88 -12.94
C PRO A 28 9.38 3.86 -11.88
N THR A 29 9.90 3.35 -10.76
CA THR A 29 10.38 4.20 -9.64
C THR A 29 11.80 4.72 -9.86
N GLN A 30 12.58 4.10 -10.74
CA GLN A 30 13.99 4.44 -11.01
C GLN A 30 14.22 5.90 -11.44
N PRO A 31 13.45 6.49 -12.37
CA PRO A 31 13.64 7.88 -12.78
C PRO A 31 13.10 8.92 -11.78
N MET A 32 12.47 8.49 -10.67
CA MET A 32 11.92 9.43 -9.70
C MET A 32 13.03 10.15 -8.92
N PRO A 33 12.82 11.44 -8.55
CA PRO A 33 13.68 12.13 -7.59
C PRO A 33 13.83 11.33 -6.30
N HIS A 34 15.02 11.37 -5.68
CA HIS A 34 15.39 10.48 -4.57
C HIS A 34 14.31 10.38 -3.47
N ALA A 35 13.78 11.50 -2.99
CA ALA A 35 12.76 11.50 -1.95
C ALA A 35 11.46 10.78 -2.37
N LEU A 36 10.99 11.04 -3.60
CA LEU A 36 9.80 10.39 -4.15
C LEU A 36 10.05 8.90 -4.40
N ARG A 37 11.24 8.54 -4.88
CA ARG A 37 11.64 7.15 -5.08
C ARG A 37 11.57 6.37 -3.78
N VAL A 38 12.15 6.89 -2.70
CA VAL A 38 12.10 6.23 -1.38
C VAL A 38 10.66 6.00 -0.93
N ILE A 39 9.80 7.01 -1.03
CA ILE A 39 8.38 6.90 -0.66
C ILE A 39 7.66 5.85 -1.52
N ALA A 40 7.86 5.90 -2.84
CA ALA A 40 7.24 4.97 -3.77
C ALA A 40 7.71 3.53 -3.54
N GLU A 41 9.00 3.31 -3.28
CA GLU A 41 9.55 1.95 -3.08
C GLU A 41 9.13 1.32 -1.73
N TRP A 42 8.87 2.14 -0.70
CA TRP A 42 8.30 1.69 0.58
C TRP A 42 6.78 1.49 0.57
N ASN A 43 6.13 1.78 -0.56
CA ASN A 43 4.70 1.59 -0.71
C ASN A 43 4.37 0.08 -0.89
N PRO A 44 3.41 -0.48 -0.12
CA PRO A 44 2.99 -1.89 -0.26
C PRO A 44 2.50 -2.23 -1.67
N LEU A 45 1.94 -1.26 -2.38
CA LEU A 45 1.49 -1.46 -3.75
C LEU A 45 2.66 -1.67 -4.71
N SER A 46 3.82 -1.06 -4.45
CA SER A 46 5.02 -1.24 -5.28
C SER A 46 5.58 -2.64 -5.15
N SER A 47 5.69 -3.18 -3.93
CA SER A 47 6.12 -4.57 -3.72
C SER A 47 5.11 -5.56 -4.31
N LEU A 48 3.81 -5.27 -4.20
CA LEU A 48 2.75 -6.09 -4.79
C LEU A 48 2.84 -6.12 -6.32
N ALA A 49 2.97 -4.95 -6.96
CA ALA A 49 3.08 -4.86 -8.41
C ALA A 49 4.30 -5.61 -8.92
N LEU A 50 5.47 -5.44 -8.29
CA LEU A 50 6.68 -6.16 -8.69
C LEU A 50 6.54 -7.67 -8.46
N ALA A 51 5.93 -8.10 -7.35
CA ALA A 51 5.67 -9.52 -7.08
C ALA A 51 4.78 -10.14 -8.16
N LEU A 52 3.69 -9.46 -8.52
CA LEU A 52 2.77 -9.91 -9.55
C LEU A 52 3.47 -9.98 -10.91
N ARG A 53 4.19 -8.93 -11.32
CA ARG A 53 4.93 -8.94 -12.59
C ARG A 53 6.02 -10.02 -12.62
N LYS A 54 6.68 -10.27 -11.48
CA LYS A 54 7.62 -11.39 -11.38
C LYS A 54 6.95 -12.75 -11.61
N LEU A 55 5.76 -12.94 -11.07
CA LEU A 55 5.02 -14.20 -11.17
C LEU A 55 4.33 -14.40 -12.53
N THR A 56 3.86 -13.33 -13.17
CA THR A 56 3.04 -13.43 -14.38
C THR A 56 3.82 -13.26 -15.67
N ILE A 57 4.85 -12.41 -15.68
CA ILE A 57 5.61 -12.03 -16.88
C ILE A 57 7.12 -12.10 -16.69
N ASP A 58 7.59 -12.72 -15.60
CA ASP A 58 8.99 -12.92 -15.23
C ASP A 58 9.85 -11.63 -15.26
N GLU A 59 9.28 -10.51 -14.79
CA GLU A 59 10.00 -9.23 -14.79
C GLU A 59 11.34 -9.31 -14.02
N PRO A 60 12.39 -8.60 -14.45
CA PRO A 60 13.65 -8.56 -13.70
C PRO A 60 13.48 -8.00 -12.28
N MET A 61 14.35 -8.42 -11.38
CA MET A 61 14.38 -7.87 -10.02
C MET A 61 14.83 -6.42 -10.00
N ALA A 62 14.38 -5.70 -8.97
CA ALA A 62 14.75 -4.31 -8.77
C ALA A 62 16.27 -4.13 -8.61
N PRO A 63 16.83 -2.97 -9.03
CA PRO A 63 18.25 -2.71 -8.93
C PRO A 63 18.75 -2.72 -7.47
N PRO A 64 20.06 -2.91 -7.23
CA PRO A 64 20.63 -2.90 -5.88
C PRO A 64 20.39 -1.60 -5.11
N SER A 65 20.17 -0.49 -5.82
CA SER A 65 19.88 0.82 -5.24
C SER A 65 18.44 1.00 -4.75
N ALA A 66 17.56 0.04 -5.02
CA ALA A 66 16.16 0.06 -4.60
C ALA A 66 16.01 -0.23 -3.11
N GLN A 67 14.90 0.21 -2.51
CA GLN A 67 14.58 -0.11 -1.12
C GLN A 67 14.25 -1.60 -0.92
N LEU A 68 14.44 -2.05 0.32
CA LEU A 68 14.28 -3.44 0.76
C LEU A 68 12.98 -4.12 0.28
N PRO A 69 11.80 -3.47 0.27
CA PRO A 69 10.57 -4.13 -0.17
C PRO A 69 10.61 -4.65 -1.62
N LEU A 70 11.43 -4.03 -2.49
CA LEU A 70 11.57 -4.45 -3.87
C LEU A 70 12.60 -5.57 -4.08
N HIS A 71 13.46 -5.84 -3.09
CA HIS A 71 14.35 -7.00 -3.12
C HIS A 71 13.64 -8.29 -2.70
N HIS A 72 12.58 -8.18 -1.89
CA HIS A 72 11.75 -9.31 -1.46
C HIS A 72 10.25 -9.08 -1.71
N PRO A 73 9.83 -8.82 -2.96
CA PRO A 73 8.51 -8.26 -3.25
C PRO A 73 7.35 -9.12 -2.76
N ALA A 74 7.43 -10.45 -2.91
CA ALA A 74 6.39 -11.36 -2.43
C ALA A 74 6.31 -11.40 -0.89
N LEU A 75 7.45 -11.55 -0.21
CA LEU A 75 7.50 -11.60 1.26
C LEU A 75 7.07 -10.27 1.88
N SER A 76 7.57 -9.15 1.35
CA SER A 76 7.19 -7.81 1.81
C SER A 76 5.69 -7.58 1.64
N THR A 77 5.09 -8.00 0.52
CA THR A 77 3.64 -7.91 0.30
C THR A 77 2.84 -8.69 1.34
N LEU A 78 3.26 -9.92 1.67
CA LEU A 78 2.63 -10.72 2.72
C LEU A 78 2.75 -10.06 4.09
N ILE A 79 3.94 -9.55 4.43
CA ILE A 79 4.19 -8.82 5.68
C ILE A 79 3.29 -7.59 5.76
N TYR A 80 3.20 -6.78 4.70
CA TYR A 80 2.30 -5.62 4.67
C TYR A 80 0.84 -6.03 4.88
N SER A 81 0.37 -7.09 4.22
CA SER A 81 -1.00 -7.58 4.38
C SER A 81 -1.30 -7.98 5.83
N ILE A 82 -0.39 -8.72 6.46
CA ILE A 82 -0.51 -9.14 7.86
C ILE A 82 -0.50 -7.93 8.78
N VAL A 83 0.46 -7.01 8.62
CA VAL A 83 0.61 -5.82 9.46
C VAL A 83 -0.59 -4.90 9.33
N LEU A 84 -1.04 -4.58 8.12
CA LEU A 84 -2.20 -3.74 7.88
C LEU A 84 -3.46 -4.37 8.48
N THR A 85 -3.66 -5.68 8.30
CA THR A 85 -4.80 -6.39 8.90
C THR A 85 -4.73 -6.36 10.42
N ALA A 86 -3.58 -6.68 11.01
CA ALA A 86 -3.39 -6.70 12.46
C ALA A 86 -3.58 -5.31 13.10
N LEU A 87 -3.28 -4.23 12.39
CA LEU A 87 -3.48 -2.86 12.86
C LEU A 87 -4.92 -2.36 12.65
N LEU A 88 -5.48 -2.56 11.44
CA LEU A 88 -6.77 -2.01 11.07
C LEU A 88 -7.96 -2.83 11.60
N ALA A 89 -7.85 -4.16 11.62
CA ALA A 89 -8.91 -5.03 12.11
C ALA A 89 -9.34 -4.74 13.56
N PRO A 90 -8.44 -4.63 14.56
CA PRO A 90 -8.87 -4.33 15.92
C PRO A 90 -9.47 -2.93 16.05
N ILE A 91 -9.00 -1.94 15.28
CA ILE A 91 -9.57 -0.58 15.26
C ILE A 91 -10.99 -0.63 14.69
N ALA A 92 -11.20 -1.33 13.58
CA ALA A 92 -12.51 -1.48 12.96
C ALA A 92 -13.49 -2.22 13.88
N ILE A 93 -13.06 -3.33 14.49
CA ILE A 93 -13.87 -4.10 15.44
C ILE A 93 -14.23 -3.26 16.67
N ARG A 94 -13.26 -2.55 17.27
CA ARG A 94 -13.53 -1.67 18.42
C ARG A 94 -14.49 -0.53 18.07
N ALA A 95 -14.32 0.07 16.89
CA ALA A 95 -15.21 1.14 16.42
C ALA A 95 -16.63 0.64 16.14
N TYR A 96 -16.76 -0.59 15.62
CA TYR A 96 -18.04 -1.26 15.43
C TYR A 96 -18.72 -1.54 16.76
N ILE A 97 -18.05 -2.25 17.68
CA ILE A 97 -18.63 -2.63 18.98
C ILE A 97 -19.13 -1.39 19.74
N ARG A 98 -18.35 -0.30 19.79
CA ARG A 98 -18.75 0.94 20.47
C ARG A 98 -20.02 1.60 19.91
N ARG A 99 -20.39 1.31 18.66
CA ARG A 99 -21.59 1.86 18.02
C ARG A 99 -22.81 0.93 18.13
N THR A 100 -22.57 -0.37 18.32
CA THR A 100 -23.62 -1.40 18.32
C THR A 100 -23.94 -1.96 19.71
N SER A 101 -23.08 -1.77 20.71
CA SER A 101 -23.41 -2.10 22.10
C SER A 101 -24.42 -1.07 22.64
N LEU A 102 -25.68 -1.51 22.74
CA LEU A 102 -26.80 -0.82 23.42
C LEU A 102 -26.51 -0.66 24.91
#